data_AF-A0A356RE19-F1
#
_entry.id   AF-A0A356RE19-F1
#
_cell.length_a   1.000
_cell.length_b   1.000
_cell.length_c   1.000
_cell.angle_alpha   90.00
_cell.angle_beta   90.00
_cell.angle_gamma   90.00
#
_symmetry.space_group_name_H-M   'P 1'
#
loop_
_entity.id
_entity.type
_entity.pdbx_description
1 polymer ?
#
loop_
_entity_poly.entity_id
_entity_poly.type
_entity_poly.pdbx_seq_one_letter_code
_entity_poly.pdbx_strand_id
1 'polypeptide(L)' 'MKTGNEEPGPRELVWLAIPRRVYTQSHVDYIVEVVEEAYRRGERLKPFRFLEQAPFLRYFTVRYERVERSGNRHSAGGK' A
#
# COMPACT_ATOMS: atom_id res chain seq x y z
N MET A 1 25.22 10.58 6.82
CA MET A 1 24.41 10.65 5.59
C MET A 1 24.76 9.46 4.72
N LYS A 2 24.04 8.34 4.86
CA LYS A 2 24.23 7.16 4.00
C LYS A 2 22.87 6.59 3.65
N THR A 3 22.60 6.64 2.36
CA THR A 3 21.68 5.84 1.54
C THR A 3 20.84 4.85 2.33
N GLY A 4 19.58 5.21 2.57
CA GLY A 4 18.57 4.30 3.08
C GLY A 4 18.22 3.32 1.96
N ASN A 5 18.91 2.18 1.94
CA ASN A 5 18.47 1.02 1.18
C ASN A 5 17.18 0.53 1.86
N GLU A 6 16.04 1.03 1.38
CA GLU A 6 14.72 0.61 1.82
C GLU A 6 14.49 -0.79 1.26
N GLU A 7 15.04 -1.80 1.95
CA GLU A 7 14.69 -3.18 1.62
C GLU A 7 13.21 -3.37 1.97
N PRO A 8 12.35 -3.67 0.98
CA PRO A 8 10.96 -3.97 1.27
C PRO A 8 10.93 -5.15 2.23
N GLY A 9 10.17 -4.99 3.31
CA GLY A 9 10.03 -6.05 4.30
C GLY A 9 9.48 -7.31 3.62
N PRO A 10 9.81 -8.51 4.12
CA PRO A 10 9.38 -9.76 3.50
C PRO A 10 7.85 -9.87 3.37
N ARG A 11 7.10 -9.09 4.15
CA ARG A 11 5.64 -8.90 4.01
C ARG A 11 5.26 -7.45 4.34
N GLU A 12 4.60 -6.79 3.42
CA GLU A 12 3.92 -5.51 3.64
C GLU A 12 2.47 -5.79 4.04
N LEU A 13 2.21 -5.81 5.35
CA LEU A 13 0.90 -6.17 5.90
C LEU A 13 0.17 -4.94 6.43
N VAL A 14 -1.15 -4.93 6.24
CA VAL A 14 -2.06 -3.97 6.88
C VAL A 14 -2.70 -4.64 8.10
N TRP A 15 -2.70 -3.94 9.23
CA TRP A 15 -3.34 -4.44 10.45
C TRP A 15 -4.79 -3.95 10.54
N LEU A 16 -5.72 -4.90 10.62
CA LEU A 16 -7.13 -4.62 10.93
C LEU A 16 -7.35 -4.72 12.45
N ALA A 17 -7.19 -3.59 13.15
CA ALA A 17 -7.40 -3.53 14.60
C ALA A 17 -8.90 -3.52 14.95
N ILE A 18 -9.41 -4.60 15.55
CA ILE A 18 -10.82 -4.77 15.94
C ILE A 18 -10.95 -4.59 17.48
N PRO A 19 -11.50 -3.47 17.97
CA PRO A 19 -11.72 -3.26 19.40
C PRO A 19 -12.79 -4.20 19.97
N ARG A 20 -12.60 -4.62 21.22
CA ARG A 20 -13.50 -5.56 21.89
C ARG A 20 -14.85 -4.91 22.19
N ARG A 21 -15.95 -5.61 21.88
CA ARG A 21 -17.35 -5.20 22.17
C ARG A 21 -17.82 -3.91 21.51
N VAL A 22 -17.09 -3.39 20.52
CA VAL A 22 -17.45 -2.18 19.76
C VAL A 22 -18.18 -2.54 18.46
N TYR A 23 -17.80 -3.65 17.84
CA TYR A 23 -18.36 -4.09 16.56
C TYR A 23 -19.44 -5.16 16.73
N THR A 24 -20.43 -5.10 15.85
CA THR A 24 -21.49 -6.11 15.70
C THR A 24 -21.12 -7.03 14.54
N GLN A 25 -21.90 -8.10 14.33
CA GLN A 25 -21.73 -9.00 13.19
C GLN A 25 -21.75 -8.22 11.85
N SER A 26 -22.71 -7.31 11.68
CA SER A 26 -22.84 -6.52 10.45
C SER A 26 -21.63 -5.62 10.16
N HIS A 27 -20.94 -5.12 11.19
CA HIS A 27 -19.69 -4.37 10.98
C HIS A 27 -18.58 -5.26 10.42
N VAL A 28 -18.51 -6.51 10.88
CA VAL A 28 -17.53 -7.48 10.37
C VAL A 28 -17.88 -7.90 8.95
N ASP A 29 -19.16 -8.19 8.68
CA ASP A 29 -19.63 -8.57 7.33
C ASP A 29 -19.29 -7.46 6.31
N TYR A 30 -19.54 -6.20 6.67
CA TYR A 30 -19.19 -5.05 5.84
C TYR A 30 -17.67 -4.92 5.61
N ILE A 31 -16.85 -5.12 6.64
CA ILE A 31 -15.38 -5.09 6.48
C ILE A 31 -14.91 -6.16 5.49
N VAL A 32 -15.49 -7.37 5.55
CA VAL A 32 -15.17 -8.46 4.62
C VAL A 32 -15.47 -8.05 3.18
N GLU A 33 -16.65 -7.50 2.91
CA GLU A 33 -17.03 -7.03 1.58
C GLU A 33 -16.08 -5.94 1.04
N VAL A 34 -15.73 -4.96 1.88
CA VAL A 34 -14.82 -3.87 1.50
C VAL A 34 -13.42 -4.39 1.21
N VAL A 35 -12.90 -5.33 2.02
CA VAL A 35 -11.58 -5.94 1.81
C VAL A 35 -11.58 -6.77 0.52
N GLU A 36 -12.64 -7.52 0.24
CA GLU A 36 -12.77 -8.27 -1.01
C GLU A 36 -12.80 -7.33 -2.23
N GLU A 37 -13.55 -6.22 -2.15
CA GLU A 37 -13.56 -5.21 -3.20
C GLU A 37 -12.19 -4.56 -3.40
N ALA A 38 -11.50 -4.20 -2.31
CA ALA A 38 -10.15 -3.65 -2.37
C ALA A 38 -9.16 -4.63 -3.00
N TYR A 39 -9.23 -5.92 -2.63
CA TYR A 39 -8.41 -6.98 -3.21
C TYR A 39 -8.64 -7.10 -4.73
N ARG A 40 -9.91 -7.13 -5.17
CA ARG A 40 -10.25 -7.15 -6.61
C ARG A 40 -9.74 -5.93 -7.38
N ARG A 41 -9.64 -4.77 -6.72
CA ARG A 41 -9.12 -3.53 -7.32
C ARG A 41 -7.59 -3.43 -7.24
N GLY A 42 -6.92 -4.31 -6.49
CA GLY A 42 -5.49 -4.23 -6.17
C GLY A 42 -4.59 -4.07 -7.39
N GLU A 43 -4.84 -4.83 -8.45
CA GLU A 43 -4.05 -4.78 -9.69
C GLU A 43 -4.13 -3.43 -10.43
N ARG A 44 -5.18 -2.64 -10.16
CA ARG A 44 -5.42 -1.32 -10.78
C ARG A 44 -4.94 -0.16 -9.90
N LEU A 45 -4.47 -0.42 -8.69
CA LEU A 45 -4.01 0.62 -7.79
C LEU A 45 -2.71 1.24 -8.34
N LYS A 46 -2.67 2.57 -8.39
CA LYS A 46 -1.46 3.30 -8.77
C LYS A 46 -0.43 3.18 -7.63
N PRO A 47 0.84 2.89 -7.94
CA PRO A 47 1.89 2.88 -6.93
C PRO A 47 2.07 4.28 -6.34
N PHE A 48 2.56 4.32 -5.10
CA PHE A 48 2.89 5.55 -4.42
C PHE A 48 4.40 5.70 -4.30
N ARG A 49 4.90 6.93 -4.38
CA ARG A 49 6.29 7.27 -4.06
C ARG A 49 6.35 8.13 -2.81
N PHE A 50 7.42 8.01 -2.05
CA PHE A 50 7.73 8.91 -0.95
C PHE A 50 8.12 10.30 -1.50
N LEU A 51 7.48 11.36 -1.00
CA LEU A 51 7.81 12.76 -1.30
C LEU A 51 8.73 13.34 -0.24
N GLU A 52 8.35 13.15 1.02
CA GLU A 52 9.01 13.74 2.18
C GLU A 52 8.93 12.73 3.32
N GLN A 53 10.07 12.49 3.97
CA GLN A 53 10.16 11.60 5.13
C GLN A 53 11.04 12.19 6.21
N ALA A 54 10.59 12.12 7.46
CA ALA A 54 11.38 12.53 8.61
C ALA A 54 12.46 11.47 8.92
N PRO A 55 13.62 11.89 9.46
CA PRO A 55 14.70 10.96 9.82
C PRO A 55 14.34 10.00 10.96
N PHE A 56 13.30 10.32 11.76
CA PHE A 56 12.78 9.48 12.83
C PHE A 56 11.26 9.32 12.68
N LEU A 57 10.73 8.15 13.07
CA LEU A 57 9.27 7.86 13.06
C LEU A 57 8.57 8.12 11.70
N ARG A 58 9.26 7.85 10.59
CA ARG A 58 8.79 8.12 9.21
C ARG A 58 7.34 7.70 8.95
N TYR A 59 6.88 6.58 9.49
CA TYR A 59 5.51 6.08 9.30
C TYR A 59 4.41 7.08 9.69
N PHE A 60 4.69 7.99 10.63
CA PHE A 60 3.72 8.96 11.12
C PHE A 60 3.73 10.29 10.36
N THR A 61 4.85 10.63 9.70
CA THR A 61 5.05 11.97 9.10
C THR A 61 5.33 11.92 7.60
N VAL A 62 5.32 10.73 7.01
CA VAL A 62 5.64 10.54 5.60
C VAL A 62 4.53 11.03 4.69
N ARG A 63 4.93 11.69 3.60
CA ARG A 63 4.01 12.15 2.55
C ARG A 63 4.24 11.35 1.28
N TYR A 64 3.15 10.96 0.62
CA TYR A 64 3.17 10.15 -0.58
C TYR A 64 2.56 10.90 -1.77
N GLU A 65 3.05 10.60 -2.97
CA GLU A 65 2.43 10.99 -4.23
C GLU A 65 2.06 9.77 -5.06
N ARG A 66 0.93 9.86 -5.78
CA ARG A 66 0.55 8.84 -6.76
C ARG A 66 1.45 8.93 -7.97
N VAL A 67 2.11 7.83 -8.32
CA VAL A 67 2.89 7.74 -9.55
C VAL A 67 1.97 7.32 -10.68
N GLU A 68 2.03 8.04 -11.80
CA GLU A 68 1.39 7.57 -13.02
C GLU A 68 2.16 6.35 -13.53
N ARG A 69 1.45 5.24 -13.74
CA ARG A 69 2.04 4.04 -14.35
C ARG A 69 2.37 4.38 -15.80
N SER A 70 3.55 4.95 -16.06
CA SER A 70 4.01 5.19 -17.42
C SER A 70 4.17 3.83 -18.09
N GLY A 71 3.28 3.50 -19.01
CA GLY A 71 3.31 2.24 -19.73
C GLY A 71 4.52 2.18 -20.64
N ASN A 72 5.63 1.65 -20.15
CA ASN A 72 6.70 1.18 -21.01
C ASN A 72 6.59 -0.33 -21.16
N ARG A 73 5.71 -0.75 -22.09
CA ARG A 73 5.88 -2.04 -22.76
C ARG A 73 7.07 -1.85 -23.69
N HIS A 74 8.29 -2.11 -23.20
CA HIS A 74 9.41 -2.31 -24.11
C HIS A 74 9.12 -3.57 -24.91
N SER A 75 8.71 -3.33 -26.16
CA SER A 75 8.91 -4.22 -27.28
C SER A 75 10.41 -4.48 -27.44
N ALA A 76 10.80 -5.76 -27.39
CA ALA A 76 11.94 -6.33 -28.11
C ALA A 76 11.65 -7.85 -28.17
N GLY A 77 11.29 -8.48 -29.29
CA GLY A 77 11.50 -8.07 -30.66
C GLY A 77 12.95 -8.34 -31.10
N GLY A 78 13.30 -9.61 -31.27
CA GLY A 78 14.36 -10.09 -32.18
C GLY A 78 15.81 -9.95 -31.68
N LYS A 79 16.40 -11.07 -31.24
CA LYS A 79 17.14 -11.99 -32.10
C LYS A 79 17.31 -13.33 -31.41
#